data_AF-A0A921DX58-F1
#
_entry.id   AF-A0A921DX58-F1
#
_cell.length_a   1.000
_cell.length_b   1.000
_cell.length_c   1.000
_cell.angle_alpha   90.00
_cell.angle_beta   90.00
_cell.angle_gamma   90.00
#
_symmetry.space_group_name_H-M   'P 1'
#
loop_
_entity.id
_entity.type
_entity.pdbx_description
1 polymer ?
#
loop_
_entity_poly.entity_id
_entity_poly.type
_entity_poly.pdbx_seq_one_letter_code
_entity_poly.pdbx_strand_id
1 'polypeptide(L)'
;MEINLMSILEDNLKDIKYEKYIFIQSNKRFIYRDPTENEIVGVNSLLANKHVEIKDTIYKKNKELVKISIDNIIIGWTEVNMNELIRLYRLPVLYGIIELENSQYEFIDKYEKELEYLKSKIIKLRYVFLYNKIQYFMVGTLTGDILIPINPIHVLLLNKPNNELFIFLESGHKLFKHSNLLVSAGTINKSMEYQVTRYFNDSNILRVRTKDGEFWTTKKHNFANSIFEIPNVNSLEKMDYIVFLSKDRYILSKQVNTLQKKFDFIRNNLVINTENDKLIFEKFIGEKDDY
;
A
#
# COMPACT_ATOMS: atom_id res chain seq x y z
N MET A 1 -10.89 22.29 -4.09
CA MET A 1 -11.43 20.92 -4.04
C MET A 1 -10.60 20.16 -3.02
N GLU A 2 -11.08 20.06 -1.79
CA GLU A 2 -10.36 19.33 -0.73
C GLU A 2 -10.52 17.84 -0.97
N ILE A 3 -9.41 17.16 -1.23
CA ILE A 3 -9.37 15.70 -1.21
C ILE A 3 -9.74 15.29 0.22
N ASN A 4 -10.85 14.55 0.39
CA ASN A 4 -11.22 13.97 1.67
C ASN A 4 -10.22 12.86 2.00
N LEU A 5 -9.06 13.27 2.53
CA LEU A 5 -7.94 12.42 2.91
C LEU A 5 -8.41 11.25 3.78
N MET A 6 -9.41 11.45 4.63
CA MET A 6 -9.93 10.42 5.54
C MET A 6 -10.52 9.23 4.80
N SER A 7 -11.31 9.44 3.75
CA SER A 7 -11.89 8.34 2.97
C SER A 7 -10.84 7.54 2.19
N ILE A 8 -9.79 8.21 1.70
CA ILE A 8 -8.65 7.56 1.03
C ILE A 8 -7.81 6.81 2.07
N LEU A 9 -7.62 7.38 3.25
CA LEU A 9 -6.88 6.76 4.35
C LEU A 9 -7.59 5.48 4.82
N GLU A 10 -8.92 5.47 4.95
CA GLU A 10 -9.71 4.33 5.44
C GLU A 10 -9.54 3.04 4.61
N ASP A 11 -9.53 3.13 3.28
CA ASP A 11 -9.29 1.99 2.40
C ASP A 11 -7.81 1.50 2.45
N ASN A 12 -6.89 2.37 2.87
CA ASN A 12 -5.46 2.06 3.07
C ASN A 12 -5.16 1.37 4.43
N LEU A 13 -6.11 1.35 5.38
CA LEU A 13 -5.89 0.91 6.77
C LEU A 13 -5.72 -0.61 6.97
N LYS A 14 -5.82 -1.43 5.92
CA LYS A 14 -5.86 -2.91 6.07
C LYS A 14 -4.48 -3.57 6.14
N ASP A 15 -3.41 -2.92 5.66
CA ASP A 15 -2.07 -3.51 5.60
C ASP A 15 -1.13 -2.96 6.69
N ILE A 16 -1.05 -3.70 7.81
CA ILE A 16 -0.11 -3.49 8.93
C ILE A 16 1.34 -3.63 8.43
N LYS A 17 2.30 -2.76 8.83
CA LYS A 17 3.76 -3.09 8.95
C LYS A 17 4.68 -1.93 9.38
N TYR A 18 5.85 -2.31 9.88
CA TYR A 18 6.97 -1.52 10.37
C TYR A 18 7.62 -0.66 9.27
N GLU A 19 8.61 0.16 9.61
CA GLU A 19 9.44 0.88 8.63
C GLU A 19 10.04 -0.13 7.64
N LYS A 20 9.70 0.03 6.36
CA LYS A 20 10.13 -0.84 5.28
C LYS A 20 11.29 -0.22 4.54
N TYR A 21 12.24 -1.05 4.14
CA TYR A 21 13.42 -0.61 3.42
C TYR A 21 13.74 -1.55 2.26
N ILE A 22 14.43 -1.03 1.25
CA ILE A 22 15.21 -1.84 0.31
C ILE A 22 16.64 -1.87 0.82
N PHE A 23 17.19 -3.07 1.01
CA PHE A 23 18.58 -3.22 1.42
C PHE A 23 19.50 -3.11 0.20
N ILE A 24 20.25 -2.01 0.08
CA ILE A 24 21.30 -1.86 -0.94
C ILE A 24 22.61 -2.37 -0.35
N GLN A 25 23.14 -3.44 -0.93
CA GLN A 25 24.40 -4.00 -0.49
C GLN A 25 25.56 -3.05 -0.83
N SER A 26 26.29 -2.56 0.18
CA SER A 26 27.60 -1.94 -0.02
C SER A 26 28.74 -2.86 0.40
N ASN A 27 28.57 -3.64 1.49
CA ASN A 27 29.62 -4.50 2.05
C ASN A 27 29.07 -5.81 2.65
N LYS A 28 29.88 -6.88 2.60
CA LYS A 28 29.54 -8.18 3.23
C LYS A 28 29.72 -8.06 4.76
N ARG A 29 28.63 -8.21 5.51
CA ARG A 29 28.61 -8.30 6.98
C ARG A 29 27.85 -9.55 7.43
N PHE A 30 28.13 -10.01 8.65
CA PHE A 30 27.44 -11.14 9.24
C PHE A 30 26.06 -10.75 9.77
N ILE A 31 25.14 -11.71 9.70
CA ILE A 31 23.86 -11.67 10.40
C ILE A 31 24.00 -12.58 11.62
N TYR A 32 23.65 -12.05 12.78
CA TYR A 32 23.73 -12.71 14.07
C TYR A 32 22.34 -13.11 14.57
N ARG A 33 22.27 -14.15 15.39
CA ARG A 33 21.00 -14.56 16.02
C ARG A 33 20.46 -13.53 17.01
N ASP A 34 21.38 -12.86 17.70
CA ASP A 34 21.12 -11.96 18.81
C ASP A 34 22.11 -10.77 18.79
N PRO A 35 21.84 -9.65 19.51
CA PRO A 35 22.65 -8.44 19.43
C PRO A 35 23.99 -8.53 20.19
N THR A 36 24.27 -9.64 20.88
CA THR A 36 25.58 -9.87 21.50
C THR A 36 26.65 -10.26 20.47
N GLU A 37 26.23 -10.65 19.25
CA GLU A 37 27.08 -11.07 18.13
C GLU A 37 27.79 -12.42 18.36
N ASN A 38 27.23 -13.27 19.21
CA ASN A 38 27.83 -14.55 19.59
C ASN A 38 27.63 -15.68 18.56
N GLU A 39 26.52 -15.68 17.83
CA GLU A 39 26.17 -16.74 16.87
C GLU A 39 25.87 -16.14 15.49
N ILE A 40 26.65 -16.51 14.46
CA ILE A 40 26.44 -16.11 13.07
C ILE A 40 25.42 -17.06 12.42
N VAL A 41 24.33 -16.50 11.89
CA VAL A 41 23.26 -17.24 11.19
C VAL A 41 23.25 -16.98 9.68
N GLY A 42 24.07 -16.06 9.19
CA GLY A 42 24.19 -15.80 7.76
C GLY A 42 25.03 -14.57 7.41
N VAL A 43 24.87 -14.12 6.16
CA VAL A 43 25.53 -12.93 5.61
C VAL A 43 24.51 -12.00 4.96
N ASN A 44 24.70 -10.69 5.14
CA ASN A 44 23.77 -9.66 4.69
C ASN A 44 23.65 -9.55 3.16
N SER A 45 24.57 -10.13 2.37
CA SER A 45 24.44 -10.19 0.91
C SER A 45 23.20 -10.94 0.45
N LEU A 46 22.64 -11.82 1.30
CA LEU A 46 21.36 -12.48 1.04
C LEU A 46 20.16 -11.54 1.12
N LEU A 47 20.34 -10.34 1.68
CA LEU A 47 19.32 -9.30 1.81
C LEU A 47 19.35 -8.32 0.64
N ALA A 48 20.37 -8.35 -0.21
CA ALA A 48 20.58 -7.39 -1.28
C ALA A 48 19.34 -7.28 -2.20
N ASN A 49 18.85 -6.06 -2.39
CA ASN A 49 17.65 -5.71 -3.14
C ASN A 49 16.34 -6.31 -2.59
N LYS A 50 16.36 -6.94 -1.41
CA LYS A 50 15.14 -7.45 -0.77
C LYS A 50 14.46 -6.35 0.02
N HIS A 51 13.14 -6.50 0.13
CA HIS A 51 12.35 -5.71 1.07
C HIS A 51 12.55 -6.26 2.47
N VAL A 52 13.02 -5.39 3.34
CA VAL A 52 13.29 -5.71 4.73
C VAL A 52 12.50 -4.80 5.65
N GLU A 53 12.22 -5.28 6.84
CA GLU A 53 11.62 -4.49 7.91
C GLU A 53 12.57 -4.45 9.10
N ILE A 54 12.80 -3.25 9.62
CA ILE A 54 13.53 -3.05 10.87
C ILE A 54 12.53 -3.19 12.01
N LYS A 55 12.78 -4.16 12.90
CA LYS A 55 11.92 -4.45 14.06
C LYS A 55 12.44 -3.81 15.33
N ASP A 56 13.75 -3.61 15.43
CA ASP A 56 14.44 -3.11 16.61
C ASP A 56 15.83 -2.60 16.22
N THR A 57 16.38 -1.68 17.02
CA THR A 57 17.67 -1.02 16.81
C THR A 57 18.41 -0.87 18.12
N ILE A 58 19.70 -1.23 18.14
CA ILE A 58 20.59 -1.06 19.29
C ILE A 58 21.87 -0.35 18.85
N TYR A 59 22.32 0.61 19.65
CA TYR A 59 23.60 1.30 19.48
C TYR A 59 24.65 0.70 20.41
N LYS A 60 25.73 0.15 19.85
CA LYS A 60 26.81 -0.49 20.60
C LYS A 60 28.15 -0.14 20.00
N LYS A 61 29.08 0.40 20.80
CA LYS A 61 30.47 0.71 20.37
C LYS A 61 30.54 1.48 19.03
N ASN A 62 29.73 2.53 18.89
CA ASN A 62 29.58 3.35 17.67
C ASN A 62 29.05 2.60 16.43
N LYS A 63 28.41 1.44 16.62
CA LYS A 63 27.71 0.71 15.56
C LYS A 63 26.22 0.70 15.81
N GLU A 64 25.46 0.77 14.72
CA GLU A 64 24.02 0.57 14.70
C GLU A 64 23.73 -0.87 14.28
N LEU A 65 23.20 -1.67 15.23
CA LEU A 65 22.74 -3.03 14.98
C LEU A 65 21.22 -3.02 14.86
N VAL A 66 20.71 -3.54 13.75
CA VAL A 66 19.26 -3.62 13.50
C VAL A 66 18.79 -5.06 13.42
N LYS A 67 17.62 -5.31 14.00
CA LYS A 67 16.90 -6.58 13.88
C LYS A 67 16.06 -6.57 12.61
N ILE A 68 16.44 -7.39 11.65
CA ILE A 68 15.82 -7.46 10.32
C ILE A 68 14.82 -8.62 10.25
N SER A 69 13.70 -8.36 9.59
CA SER A 69 12.79 -9.41 9.13
C SER A 69 12.45 -9.29 7.64
N ILE A 70 12.15 -10.40 7.01
CA ILE A 70 11.55 -10.48 5.66
C ILE A 70 10.21 -11.17 5.82
N ASP A 71 9.13 -10.59 5.29
CA ASP A 71 7.78 -11.16 5.37
C ASP A 71 7.35 -11.54 6.80
N ASN A 72 7.73 -10.71 7.78
CA ASN A 72 7.53 -10.93 9.23
C ASN A 72 8.35 -12.09 9.84
N ILE A 73 9.18 -12.78 9.07
CA ILE A 73 10.11 -13.80 9.58
C ILE A 73 11.40 -13.08 9.97
N ILE A 74 11.75 -13.17 11.26
CA ILE A 74 13.00 -12.58 11.77
C ILE A 74 14.18 -13.32 11.15
N ILE A 75 15.06 -12.58 10.48
CA ILE A 75 16.28 -13.12 9.87
C ILE A 75 17.44 -13.06 10.88
N GLY A 76 17.52 -11.99 11.65
CA GLY A 76 18.55 -11.80 12.68
C GLY A 76 18.95 -10.34 12.86
N TRP A 77 20.08 -10.13 13.52
CA TRP A 77 20.70 -8.82 13.79
C TRP A 77 21.87 -8.59 12.86
N THR A 78 21.96 -7.43 12.23
CA THR A 78 23.11 -7.06 11.40
C THR A 78 23.47 -5.60 11.60
N GLU A 79 24.75 -5.30 11.44
CA GLU A 79 25.22 -3.93 11.35
C GLU A 79 24.76 -3.33 10.02
N VAL A 80 24.16 -2.14 10.07
CA VAL A 80 23.71 -1.40 8.89
C VAL A 80 24.24 0.03 8.93
N ASN A 81 24.59 0.54 7.76
CA ASN A 81 24.73 1.98 7.56
C ASN A 81 23.44 2.49 6.93
N MET A 82 22.98 3.69 7.31
CA MET A 82 21.77 4.30 6.72
C MET A 82 21.85 4.42 5.18
N ASN A 83 23.06 4.56 4.62
CA ASN A 83 23.27 4.61 3.17
C ASN A 83 23.04 3.26 2.45
N GLU A 84 22.91 2.16 3.20
CA GLU A 84 22.62 0.81 2.69
C GLU A 84 21.13 0.48 2.78
N LEU A 85 20.31 1.40 3.30
CA LEU A 85 18.89 1.21 3.50
C LEU A 85 18.12 2.33 2.81
N ILE A 86 17.44 2.00 1.73
CA ILE A 86 16.48 2.93 1.13
C ILE A 86 15.17 2.80 1.87
N ARG A 87 14.73 3.85 2.54
CA ARG A 87 13.39 3.90 3.14
C ARG A 87 12.30 3.85 2.06
N LEU A 88 11.34 2.97 2.27
CA LEU A 88 10.10 2.88 1.48
C LEU A 88 8.99 3.62 2.21
N TYR A 89 8.49 4.69 1.60
CA TYR A 89 7.33 5.44 2.11
C TYR A 89 6.05 4.89 1.53
N ARG A 90 4.98 4.79 2.32
CA ARG A 90 3.69 4.29 1.83
C ARG A 90 3.03 5.32 0.92
N LEU A 91 2.42 4.81 -0.14
CA LEU A 91 1.48 5.60 -0.94
C LEU A 91 0.04 5.25 -0.55
N PRO A 92 -0.91 6.19 -0.67
CA PRO A 92 -2.31 5.81 -0.71
C PRO A 92 -2.54 4.81 -1.85
N VAL A 93 -3.59 3.98 -1.75
CA VAL A 93 -3.98 3.01 -2.77
C VAL A 93 -4.16 3.73 -4.11
N LEU A 94 -3.13 3.63 -4.94
CA LEU A 94 -3.09 4.14 -6.29
C LEU A 94 -2.92 2.96 -7.24
N TYR A 95 -3.57 3.06 -8.38
CA TYR A 95 -3.50 2.07 -9.44
C TYR A 95 -3.04 2.73 -10.74
N GLY A 96 -2.48 1.94 -11.63
CA GLY A 96 -2.03 2.44 -12.92
C GLY A 96 -1.75 1.33 -13.91
N ILE A 97 -1.15 1.71 -15.03
CA ILE A 97 -0.53 0.80 -16.01
C ILE A 97 0.89 1.29 -16.31
N ILE A 98 1.77 0.37 -16.70
CA ILE A 98 3.14 0.69 -17.05
C ILE A 98 3.19 1.00 -18.54
N GLU A 99 3.69 2.18 -18.90
CA GLU A 99 3.94 2.61 -20.27
C GLU A 99 5.43 2.95 -20.40
N LEU A 100 6.17 2.06 -21.06
CA LEU A 100 7.61 2.21 -21.28
C LEU A 100 7.87 2.49 -22.74
N GLU A 101 8.21 3.74 -23.05
CA GLU A 101 8.80 4.10 -24.34
C GLU A 101 10.33 4.05 -24.20
N ASN A 102 10.93 2.92 -24.56
CA ASN A 102 12.38 2.74 -24.83
C ASN A 102 13.37 3.44 -23.87
N SER A 103 13.19 3.33 -22.54
CA SER A 103 14.12 3.93 -21.58
C SER A 103 15.13 2.93 -21.01
N GLN A 104 16.38 3.39 -20.86
CA GLN A 104 17.37 2.75 -20.00
C GLN A 104 16.95 2.97 -18.54
N TYR A 105 16.63 1.89 -17.83
CA TYR A 105 16.23 1.93 -16.43
C TYR A 105 17.30 1.20 -15.61
N GLU A 106 17.88 1.86 -14.60
CA GLU A 106 18.97 1.29 -13.79
C GLU A 106 18.63 -0.06 -13.15
N PHE A 107 17.34 -0.36 -12.94
CA PHE A 107 16.91 -1.63 -12.38
C PHE A 107 16.32 -2.61 -13.42
N ILE A 108 16.18 -2.27 -14.72
CA ILE A 108 15.46 -3.11 -15.72
C ILE A 108 16.12 -4.49 -15.78
N ASP A 109 17.46 -4.54 -15.81
CA ASP A 109 18.22 -5.78 -16.01
C ASP A 109 17.92 -6.84 -14.93
N LYS A 110 17.50 -6.41 -13.73
CA LYS A 110 17.19 -7.33 -12.62
C LYS A 110 15.74 -7.77 -12.58
N TYR A 111 14.84 -7.06 -13.25
CA TYR A 111 13.38 -7.21 -13.13
C TYR A 111 12.68 -7.39 -14.49
N GLU A 112 13.41 -7.75 -15.54
CA GLU A 112 12.87 -7.81 -16.91
C GLU A 112 11.65 -8.73 -17.02
N LYS A 113 11.68 -9.90 -16.38
CA LYS A 113 10.58 -10.89 -16.42
C LYS A 113 9.35 -10.39 -15.68
N GLU A 114 9.56 -9.85 -14.48
CA GLU A 114 8.51 -9.25 -13.65
C GLU A 114 7.87 -8.06 -14.36
N LEU A 115 8.69 -7.23 -15.00
CA LEU A 115 8.24 -6.08 -15.76
C LEU A 115 7.35 -6.49 -16.93
N GLU A 116 7.79 -7.46 -17.74
CA GLU A 116 7.01 -7.95 -18.89
C GLU A 116 5.67 -8.54 -18.44
N TYR A 117 5.66 -9.25 -17.31
CA TYR A 117 4.43 -9.75 -16.71
C TYR A 117 3.47 -8.63 -16.25
N LEU A 118 4.00 -7.50 -15.76
CA LEU A 118 3.20 -6.39 -15.23
C LEU A 118 2.69 -5.43 -16.30
N LYS A 119 3.40 -5.22 -17.42
CA LYS A 119 3.02 -4.26 -18.50
C LYS A 119 1.58 -4.41 -18.99
N SER A 120 1.08 -5.64 -19.05
CA SER A 120 -0.26 -5.95 -19.58
C SER A 120 -1.40 -5.81 -18.56
N LYS A 121 -1.11 -5.36 -17.34
CA LYS A 121 -2.02 -5.44 -16.19
C LYS A 121 -2.20 -4.09 -15.51
N ILE A 122 -3.34 -3.95 -14.82
CA ILE A 122 -3.49 -2.90 -13.82
C ILE A 122 -2.60 -3.25 -12.64
N ILE A 123 -1.68 -2.35 -12.34
CA ILE A 123 -0.74 -2.45 -11.22
C ILE A 123 -1.23 -1.64 -10.02
N LYS A 124 -0.80 -2.03 -8.83
CA LYS A 124 -0.96 -1.28 -7.59
C LYS A 124 0.37 -0.60 -7.25
N LEU A 125 0.35 0.71 -7.06
CA LEU A 125 1.49 1.48 -6.54
C LEU A 125 1.42 1.38 -5.02
N ARG A 126 2.46 0.83 -4.39
CA ARG A 126 2.45 0.54 -2.94
C ARG A 126 3.34 1.47 -2.14
N TYR A 127 4.53 1.73 -2.66
CA TYR A 127 5.52 2.55 -1.99
C TYR A 127 6.17 3.52 -2.97
N VAL A 128 6.79 4.53 -2.41
CA VAL A 128 7.67 5.46 -3.11
C VAL A 128 9.00 5.52 -2.36
N PHE A 129 10.08 5.70 -3.09
CA PHE A 129 11.41 5.87 -2.52
C PHE A 129 12.29 6.75 -3.39
N LEU A 130 13.39 7.22 -2.81
CA LEU A 130 14.43 7.95 -3.51
C LEU A 130 15.69 7.12 -3.61
N TYR A 131 16.24 7.02 -4.80
CA TYR A 131 17.57 6.44 -5.04
C TYR A 131 18.37 7.40 -5.92
N ASN A 132 19.58 7.77 -5.50
CA ASN A 132 20.41 8.76 -6.18
C ASN A 132 19.68 10.09 -6.51
N LYS A 133 18.82 10.55 -5.59
CA LYS A 133 17.95 11.74 -5.75
C LYS A 133 16.88 11.62 -6.85
N ILE A 134 16.70 10.44 -7.44
CA ILE A 134 15.63 10.13 -8.38
C ILE A 134 14.54 9.38 -7.64
N GLN A 135 13.29 9.70 -7.95
CA GLN A 135 12.14 9.05 -7.33
C GLN A 135 11.70 7.81 -8.12
N TYR A 136 11.30 6.79 -7.38
CA TYR A 136 10.76 5.55 -7.91
C TYR A 136 9.50 5.14 -7.16
N PHE A 137 8.57 4.51 -7.86
CA PHE A 137 7.45 3.76 -7.28
C PHE A 137 7.81 2.29 -7.15
N MET A 138 7.47 1.67 -6.03
CA MET A 138 7.36 0.22 -5.94
C MET A 138 5.97 -0.19 -6.42
N VAL A 139 5.94 -0.84 -7.59
CA VAL A 139 4.71 -1.29 -8.24
C VAL A 139 4.62 -2.80 -8.22
N GLY A 140 3.39 -3.31 -8.17
CA GLY A 140 3.16 -4.74 -8.16
C GLY A 140 1.79 -5.12 -8.69
N THR A 141 1.52 -6.42 -8.66
CA THR A 141 0.16 -6.92 -8.90
C THR A 141 -0.82 -6.40 -7.83
N LEU A 142 -2.12 -6.54 -8.09
CA LEU A 142 -3.15 -6.22 -7.11
C LEU A 142 -2.96 -7.03 -5.81
N THR A 143 -2.55 -8.29 -5.91
CA THR A 143 -2.21 -9.19 -4.78
C THR A 143 -0.92 -8.77 -4.08
N GLY A 144 0.09 -8.33 -4.85
CA GLY A 144 1.38 -7.85 -4.32
C GLY A 144 2.51 -8.84 -4.32
N ASP A 145 2.31 -9.99 -4.96
CA ASP A 145 3.26 -11.10 -4.94
C ASP A 145 4.56 -10.74 -5.67
N ILE A 146 4.49 -9.79 -6.59
CA ILE A 146 5.62 -9.22 -7.32
C ILE A 146 5.68 -7.74 -7.02
N LEU A 147 6.86 -7.24 -6.67
CA LEU A 147 7.11 -5.82 -6.49
C LEU A 147 8.42 -5.42 -7.17
N ILE A 148 8.33 -4.49 -8.09
CA ILE A 148 9.47 -3.95 -8.82
C ILE A 148 9.50 -2.43 -8.71
N PRO A 149 10.69 -1.82 -8.69
CA PRO A 149 10.79 -0.39 -8.79
C PRO A 149 10.48 0.05 -10.23
N ILE A 150 9.81 1.19 -10.40
CA ILE A 150 9.54 1.85 -11.70
C ILE A 150 9.62 3.36 -11.53
N ASN A 151 10.18 4.06 -12.52
CA ASN A 151 10.18 5.53 -12.52
C ASN A 151 8.74 6.04 -12.71
N PRO A 152 8.25 7.00 -11.89
CA PRO A 152 6.92 7.58 -12.02
C PRO A 152 6.51 8.01 -13.43
N ILE A 153 7.46 8.48 -14.25
CA ILE A 153 7.17 8.92 -15.64
C ILE A 153 6.64 7.79 -16.54
N HIS A 154 6.89 6.53 -16.17
CA HIS A 154 6.46 5.35 -16.92
C HIS A 154 5.14 4.77 -16.41
N VAL A 155 4.41 5.49 -15.55
CA VAL A 155 3.17 5.00 -14.97
C VAL A 155 2.03 5.95 -15.30
N LEU A 156 1.06 5.46 -16.08
CA LEU A 156 -0.21 6.15 -16.25
C LEU A 156 -1.13 5.82 -15.09
N LEU A 157 -1.52 6.84 -14.33
CA LEU A 157 -2.38 6.68 -13.17
C LEU A 157 -3.84 6.45 -13.58
N LEU A 158 -4.48 5.51 -12.90
CA LEU A 158 -5.89 5.18 -13.03
C LEU A 158 -6.71 6.10 -12.13
N ASN A 159 -7.60 6.88 -12.74
CA ASN A 159 -8.48 7.80 -12.04
C ASN A 159 -9.91 7.29 -12.01
N LYS A 160 -10.60 7.65 -10.92
CA LYS A 160 -12.05 7.52 -10.77
C LYS A 160 -12.62 8.93 -10.79
N PRO A 161 -13.58 9.24 -11.68
CA PRO A 161 -14.18 10.56 -11.71
C PRO A 161 -14.94 10.84 -10.40
N ASN A 162 -14.75 12.04 -9.84
CA ASN A 162 -15.41 12.48 -8.60
C ASN A 162 -16.90 12.78 -8.80
N ASN A 163 -17.27 13.20 -10.01
CA ASN A 163 -18.63 13.49 -10.43
C ASN A 163 -19.07 12.51 -11.51
N GLU A 164 -20.38 12.44 -11.77
CA GLU A 164 -20.88 11.65 -12.90
C GLU A 164 -20.36 12.25 -14.22
N LEU A 165 -19.43 11.53 -14.83
CA LEU A 165 -18.80 11.88 -16.09
C LEU A 165 -19.39 10.99 -17.17
N PHE A 166 -19.81 11.57 -18.29
CA PHE A 166 -20.40 10.84 -19.40
C PHE A 166 -19.62 11.07 -20.69
N ILE A 167 -19.67 10.08 -21.58
CA ILE A 167 -19.07 10.17 -22.92
C ILE A 167 -20.01 9.58 -23.96
N PHE A 168 -20.15 10.27 -25.09
CA PHE A 168 -20.93 9.78 -26.21
C PHE A 168 -20.15 8.71 -26.99
N LEU A 169 -20.74 7.52 -27.10
CA LEU A 169 -20.24 6.41 -27.92
C LEU A 169 -21.27 6.07 -29.00
N GLU A 170 -20.79 5.86 -30.22
CA GLU A 170 -21.62 5.48 -31.36
C GLU A 170 -21.88 3.97 -31.38
N SER A 171 -22.98 3.57 -32.01
CA SER A 171 -23.24 2.16 -32.33
C SER A 171 -22.08 1.57 -33.14
N GLY A 172 -21.68 0.35 -32.81
CA GLY A 172 -20.51 -0.33 -33.38
C GLY A 172 -19.18 -0.02 -32.69
N HIS A 173 -19.13 0.92 -31.73
CA HIS A 173 -17.89 1.21 -31.00
C HIS A 173 -17.43 0.00 -30.17
N LYS A 174 -16.15 -0.38 -30.27
CA LYS A 174 -15.61 -1.61 -29.66
C LYS A 174 -15.53 -1.52 -28.14
N LEU A 175 -15.84 -2.62 -27.47
CA LEU A 175 -15.72 -2.80 -26.03
C LEU A 175 -14.75 -3.94 -25.71
N PHE A 176 -13.99 -3.79 -24.63
CA PHE A 176 -12.96 -4.74 -24.22
C PHE A 176 -13.15 -5.18 -22.77
N LYS A 177 -12.79 -6.44 -22.48
CA LYS A 177 -12.87 -6.99 -21.12
C LYS A 177 -11.78 -6.44 -20.20
N HIS A 178 -10.63 -6.06 -20.78
CA HIS A 178 -9.43 -5.68 -20.03
C HIS A 178 -8.85 -4.36 -20.55
N SER A 179 -8.09 -3.66 -19.70
CA SER A 179 -7.48 -2.36 -19.99
C SER A 179 -6.39 -2.42 -21.06
N ASN A 180 -5.82 -3.59 -21.33
CA ASN A 180 -4.86 -3.81 -22.41
C ASN A 180 -5.50 -3.93 -23.81
N LEU A 181 -6.84 -3.90 -23.89
CA LEU A 181 -7.62 -3.89 -25.13
C LEU A 181 -7.39 -5.12 -26.05
N LEU A 182 -6.84 -6.22 -25.52
CA LEU A 182 -6.56 -7.42 -26.32
C LEU A 182 -7.79 -8.31 -26.51
N VAL A 183 -8.65 -8.37 -25.50
CA VAL A 183 -9.82 -9.26 -25.49
C VAL A 183 -11.10 -8.47 -25.73
N SER A 184 -11.65 -8.60 -26.94
CA SER A 184 -12.94 -8.01 -27.29
C SER A 184 -14.06 -8.59 -26.42
N ALA A 185 -14.92 -7.71 -25.92
CA ALA A 185 -16.17 -8.06 -25.25
C ALA A 185 -17.38 -7.95 -26.18
N GLY A 186 -17.30 -7.10 -27.21
CA GLY A 186 -18.39 -6.82 -28.13
C GLY A 186 -18.34 -5.38 -28.65
N THR A 187 -19.51 -4.86 -29.03
CA THR A 187 -19.66 -3.48 -29.52
C THR A 187 -20.87 -2.81 -28.88
N ILE A 188 -20.88 -1.47 -28.85
CA ILE A 188 -22.03 -0.67 -28.44
C ILE A 188 -23.20 -0.89 -29.41
N ASN A 189 -24.39 -1.16 -28.89
CA ASN A 189 -25.59 -1.43 -29.70
C ASN A 189 -26.39 -0.17 -30.06
N LYS A 190 -26.27 0.91 -29.27
CA LYS A 190 -27.04 2.15 -29.45
C LYS A 190 -26.15 3.36 -29.22
N SER A 191 -26.15 4.31 -30.15
CA SER A 191 -25.46 5.58 -29.99
C SER A 191 -26.10 6.39 -28.86
N MET A 192 -25.38 6.64 -27.78
CA MET A 192 -25.83 7.44 -26.63
C MET A 192 -24.66 7.81 -25.70
N GLU A 193 -24.97 8.55 -24.65
CA GLU A 193 -24.03 8.84 -23.56
C GLU A 193 -23.92 7.67 -22.59
N TYR A 194 -22.67 7.33 -22.23
CA TYR A 194 -22.34 6.27 -21.28
C TYR A 194 -21.54 6.84 -20.12
N GLN A 195 -21.83 6.38 -18.90
CA GLN A 195 -21.12 6.81 -17.70
C GLN A 195 -19.69 6.27 -17.73
N VAL A 196 -18.72 7.16 -17.58
CA VAL A 196 -17.31 6.83 -17.37
C VAL A 196 -17.11 6.46 -15.91
N THR A 197 -16.63 5.25 -15.64
CA THR A 197 -16.36 4.75 -14.29
C THR A 197 -14.90 4.88 -13.90
N ARG A 198 -13.98 4.80 -14.88
CA ARG A 198 -12.54 5.01 -14.69
C ARG A 198 -11.88 5.50 -15.98
N TYR A 199 -10.71 6.10 -15.90
CA TYR A 199 -9.90 6.48 -17.05
C TYR A 199 -8.42 6.60 -16.67
N PHE A 200 -7.52 6.49 -17.64
CA PHE A 200 -6.10 6.81 -17.43
C PHE A 200 -5.85 8.27 -17.80
N ASN A 201 -5.08 9.00 -16.98
CA ASN A 201 -4.64 10.35 -17.35
C ASN A 201 -3.81 10.28 -18.64
N ASP A 202 -3.91 11.34 -19.46
CA ASP A 202 -3.13 11.50 -20.70
C ASP A 202 -3.24 10.32 -21.69
N SER A 203 -4.33 9.55 -21.60
CA SER A 203 -4.64 8.40 -22.46
C SER A 203 -6.07 8.51 -23.01
N ASN A 204 -6.36 7.81 -24.10
CA ASN A 204 -7.73 7.67 -24.62
C ASN A 204 -8.47 6.46 -24.04
N ILE A 205 -7.83 5.73 -23.12
CA ILE A 205 -8.35 4.50 -22.53
C ILE A 205 -9.22 4.85 -21.33
N LEU A 206 -10.47 4.43 -21.40
CA LEU A 206 -11.46 4.67 -20.36
C LEU A 206 -12.36 3.44 -20.14
N ARG A 207 -12.96 3.38 -18.97
CA ARG A 207 -13.93 2.37 -18.59
C ARG A 207 -15.31 2.98 -18.54
N VAL A 208 -16.26 2.37 -19.22
CA VAL A 208 -17.66 2.80 -19.28
C VAL A 208 -18.59 1.76 -18.69
N ARG A 209 -19.68 2.24 -18.09
CA ARG A 209 -20.80 1.41 -17.65
C ARG A 209 -21.86 1.35 -18.73
N THR A 210 -22.21 0.13 -19.11
CA THR A 210 -23.31 -0.20 -20.03
C THR A 210 -24.38 -1.00 -19.27
N LYS A 211 -25.49 -1.36 -19.93
CA LYS A 211 -26.50 -2.23 -19.33
C LYS A 211 -25.97 -3.63 -19.02
N ASP A 212 -25.00 -4.10 -19.81
CA ASP A 212 -24.44 -5.46 -19.71
C ASP A 212 -23.22 -5.54 -18.79
N GLY A 213 -22.81 -4.41 -18.18
CA GLY A 213 -21.68 -4.33 -17.26
C GLY A 213 -20.69 -3.22 -17.57
N GLU A 214 -19.49 -3.31 -16.99
CA GLU A 214 -18.43 -2.32 -17.15
C GLU A 214 -17.30 -2.81 -18.06
N PHE A 215 -17.03 -2.06 -19.12
CA PHE A 215 -16.09 -2.42 -20.18
C PHE A 215 -15.07 -1.32 -20.44
N TRP A 216 -13.90 -1.72 -20.93
CA TRP A 216 -12.86 -0.79 -21.39
C TRP A 216 -13.09 -0.39 -22.85
N THR A 217 -12.76 0.83 -23.20
CA THR A 217 -12.85 1.34 -24.57
C THR A 217 -11.83 2.45 -24.83
N THR A 218 -11.70 2.86 -26.09
CA THR A 218 -10.83 3.95 -26.55
C THR A 218 -11.63 5.08 -27.15
N LYS A 219 -11.64 6.25 -26.51
CA LYS A 219 -12.27 7.45 -27.09
C LYS A 219 -11.48 8.68 -26.65
N LYS A 220 -11.18 9.54 -27.62
CA LYS A 220 -10.49 10.79 -27.35
C LYS A 220 -11.34 11.66 -26.41
N HIS A 221 -10.71 12.13 -25.36
CA HIS A 221 -11.33 12.99 -24.35
C HIS A 221 -10.30 13.95 -23.75
N ASN A 222 -10.79 15.06 -23.22
CA ASN A 222 -9.99 16.03 -22.48
C ASN A 222 -10.54 16.16 -21.06
N PHE A 223 -10.65 15.04 -20.34
CA PHE A 223 -11.03 15.11 -18.94
C PHE A 223 -9.97 15.90 -18.17
N ALA A 224 -10.41 16.74 -17.23
CA ALA A 224 -9.47 17.49 -16.41
C ALA A 224 -8.52 16.51 -15.73
N ASN A 225 -7.21 16.73 -15.92
CA ASN A 225 -6.20 15.91 -15.29
C ASN A 225 -6.40 16.03 -13.78
N SER A 226 -6.68 14.89 -13.15
CA SER A 226 -6.45 14.72 -11.72
C SER A 226 -4.95 14.94 -11.55
N ILE A 227 -4.58 16.13 -11.07
CA ILE A 227 -3.20 16.42 -10.69
C ILE A 227 -2.98 15.65 -9.39
N PHE A 228 -2.72 14.34 -9.50
CA PHE A 228 -2.05 13.65 -8.42
C PHE A 228 -0.62 14.19 -8.42
N GLU A 229 -0.40 15.27 -7.67
CA GLU A 229 0.94 15.73 -7.38
C GLU A 229 1.63 14.62 -6.62
N ILE A 230 2.72 14.13 -7.21
CA ILE A 230 3.60 13.19 -6.57
C ILE A 230 4.06 13.82 -5.24
N PRO A 231 3.70 13.23 -4.07
CA PRO A 231 3.98 13.86 -2.80
C PRO A 231 5.50 13.96 -2.58
N ASN A 232 5.98 15.12 -2.15
CA ASN A 232 7.38 15.27 -1.74
C ASN A 232 7.67 14.43 -0.47
N VAL A 233 8.95 14.19 -0.17
CA VAL A 233 9.40 13.37 0.97
C VAL A 233 8.77 13.81 2.30
N ASN A 234 8.71 15.12 2.57
CA ASN A 234 8.14 15.65 3.81
C ASN A 234 6.64 15.32 3.94
N SER A 235 5.89 15.35 2.82
CA SER A 235 4.49 14.94 2.78
C SER A 235 4.33 13.42 2.97
N LEU A 236 5.27 12.63 2.44
CA LEU A 236 5.29 11.17 2.59
C LEU A 236 5.57 10.74 4.03
N GLU A 237 6.51 11.39 4.71
CA GLU A 237 6.78 11.16 6.14
C GLU A 237 5.55 11.47 7.00
N LYS A 238 4.85 12.57 6.70
CA LYS A 238 3.58 12.91 7.37
C LYS A 238 2.50 11.87 7.11
N MET A 239 2.37 11.38 5.88
CA MET A 239 1.42 10.30 5.55
C MET A 239 1.74 9.02 6.31
N ASP A 240 3.01 8.60 6.34
CA ASP A 240 3.45 7.43 7.11
C ASP A 240 3.16 7.61 8.61
N TYR A 241 3.38 8.80 9.16
CA TYR A 241 3.07 9.10 10.56
C TYR A 241 1.57 9.09 10.87
N ILE A 242 0.72 9.62 9.98
CA ILE A 242 -0.75 9.54 10.11
C ILE A 242 -1.22 8.09 10.09
N VAL A 243 -0.66 7.27 9.18
CA VAL A 243 -0.95 5.83 9.10
C VAL A 243 -0.49 5.11 10.37
N PHE A 244 0.65 5.49 10.94
CA PHE A 244 1.11 4.98 12.23
C PHE A 244 0.14 5.32 13.38
N LEU A 245 -0.26 6.59 13.53
CA LEU A 245 -1.16 7.03 14.61
C LEU A 245 -2.56 6.39 14.52
N SER A 246 -3.10 6.28 13.31
CA SER A 246 -4.41 5.64 13.08
C SER A 246 -4.39 4.14 13.42
N LYS A 247 -3.27 3.46 13.20
CA LYS A 247 -3.06 2.06 13.61
C LYS A 247 -3.08 1.91 15.13
N ASP A 248 -2.37 2.78 15.87
CA ASP A 248 -2.34 2.71 17.34
C ASP A 248 -3.75 2.86 17.91
N ARG A 249 -4.55 3.79 17.35
CA ARG A 249 -5.96 3.94 17.70
C ARG A 249 -6.78 2.67 17.41
N TYR A 250 -6.56 1.98 16.30
CA TYR A 250 -7.28 0.74 15.96
C TYR A 250 -6.90 -0.44 16.88
N ILE A 251 -5.63 -0.57 17.25
CA ILE A 251 -5.18 -1.62 18.18
C ILE A 251 -5.80 -1.36 19.56
N LEU A 252 -5.74 -0.10 20.02
CA LEU A 252 -6.36 0.32 21.28
C LEU A 252 -7.86 0.06 21.27
N SER A 253 -8.59 0.39 20.20
CA SER A 253 -10.04 0.14 20.14
C SER A 253 -10.37 -1.36 20.17
N LYS A 254 -9.58 -2.22 19.53
CA LYS A 254 -9.73 -3.68 19.66
C LYS A 254 -9.48 -4.18 21.08
N GLN A 255 -8.46 -3.66 21.75
CA GLN A 255 -8.16 -4.01 23.14
C GLN A 255 -9.30 -3.57 24.06
N VAL A 256 -9.80 -2.35 23.91
CA VAL A 256 -10.97 -1.83 24.63
C VAL A 256 -12.19 -2.72 24.39
N ASN A 257 -12.52 -3.04 23.13
CA ASN A 257 -13.64 -3.94 22.82
C ASN A 257 -13.48 -5.34 23.44
N THR A 258 -12.25 -5.85 23.49
CA THR A 258 -11.96 -7.15 24.11
C THR A 258 -12.12 -7.09 25.63
N LEU A 259 -11.67 -6.01 26.25
CA LEU A 259 -11.84 -5.76 27.68
C LEU A 259 -13.31 -5.58 28.03
N GLN A 260 -14.07 -4.79 27.25
CA GLN A 260 -15.52 -4.63 27.40
C GLN A 260 -16.23 -5.98 27.34
N LYS A 261 -15.95 -6.82 26.33
CA LYS A 261 -16.52 -8.18 26.26
C LYS A 261 -16.18 -9.05 27.46
N LYS A 262 -14.95 -8.94 27.98
CA LYS A 262 -14.55 -9.66 29.21
C LYS A 262 -15.30 -9.13 30.43
N PHE A 263 -15.45 -7.81 30.56
CA PHE A 263 -16.23 -7.18 31.62
C PHE A 263 -17.70 -7.58 31.55
N ASP A 264 -18.32 -7.55 30.38
CA ASP A 264 -19.69 -8.00 30.18
C ASP A 264 -19.86 -9.49 30.51
N PHE A 265 -18.88 -10.32 30.13
CA PHE A 265 -18.87 -11.73 30.50
C PHE A 265 -18.79 -11.91 32.03
N ILE A 266 -17.88 -11.23 32.71
CA ILE A 266 -17.76 -11.26 34.17
C ILE A 266 -19.09 -10.80 34.81
N ARG A 267 -19.62 -9.67 34.36
CA ARG A 267 -20.89 -9.08 34.83
C ARG A 267 -22.07 -10.02 34.67
N ASN A 268 -22.19 -10.69 33.53
CA ASN A 268 -23.29 -11.61 33.22
C ASN A 268 -23.20 -12.97 33.93
N ASN A 269 -22.01 -13.35 34.42
CA ASN A 269 -21.78 -14.65 35.06
C ASN A 269 -21.46 -14.54 36.55
N LEU A 270 -21.43 -13.32 37.11
CA LEU A 270 -21.25 -13.14 38.55
C LEU A 270 -22.54 -13.46 39.29
N VAL A 271 -22.47 -14.39 40.24
CA VAL A 271 -23.57 -14.68 41.15
C VAL A 271 -23.49 -13.67 42.30
N ILE A 272 -24.33 -12.65 42.24
CA ILE A 272 -24.45 -11.62 43.28
C ILE A 272 -25.47 -12.13 44.31
N ASN A 273 -24.99 -12.53 45.48
CA ASN A 273 -25.82 -13.15 46.52
C ASN A 273 -26.45 -12.12 47.48
N THR A 274 -25.92 -10.89 47.52
CA THR A 274 -26.40 -9.83 48.42
C THR A 274 -26.39 -8.45 47.74
N GLU A 275 -27.22 -7.52 48.23
CA GLU A 275 -27.21 -6.12 47.77
C GLU A 275 -25.86 -5.43 48.02
N ASN A 276 -25.14 -5.79 49.10
CA ASN A 276 -23.81 -5.27 49.36
C ASN A 276 -22.78 -5.74 48.33
N ASP A 277 -22.86 -7.00 47.88
CA ASP A 277 -21.98 -7.51 46.82
C ASP A 277 -22.23 -6.77 45.50
N LYS A 278 -23.48 -6.41 45.22
CA LYS A 278 -23.86 -5.59 44.06
C LYS A 278 -23.24 -4.20 44.12
N LEU A 279 -23.36 -3.53 45.27
CA LEU A 279 -22.83 -2.20 45.52
C LEU A 279 -21.29 -2.15 45.42
N ILE A 280 -20.61 -3.17 45.96
CA ILE A 280 -19.15 -3.30 45.84
C ILE A 280 -18.75 -3.53 44.38
N PHE A 281 -19.47 -4.38 43.66
CA PHE A 281 -19.20 -4.68 42.26
C PHE A 281 -19.36 -3.44 41.36
N GLU A 282 -20.45 -2.70 41.52
CA GLU A 282 -20.72 -1.46 40.76
C GLU A 282 -19.67 -0.37 41.06
N LYS A 283 -19.24 -0.25 42.33
CA LYS A 283 -18.19 0.69 42.74
C LYS A 283 -16.82 0.46 42.09
N PHE A 284 -16.44 -0.80 41.81
CA PHE A 284 -15.12 -1.13 41.27
C PHE A 284 -15.10 -1.38 39.77
N ILE A 285 -16.25 -1.71 39.16
CA ILE A 285 -16.34 -2.05 37.73
C ILE A 285 -17.09 -0.98 36.91
N GLY A 286 -17.76 -0.02 37.55
CA GLY A 286 -18.47 1.08 36.89
C GLY A 286 -19.90 0.72 36.47
N GLU A 287 -20.74 1.73 36.32
CA GLU A 287 -22.14 1.56 35.92
C GLU A 287 -22.26 1.26 34.41
N LYS A 288 -23.43 0.77 33.99
CA LYS A 288 -23.69 0.36 32.61
C LYS A 288 -23.57 1.51 31.60
N ASP A 289 -23.77 2.75 32.06
CA ASP A 289 -23.85 3.95 31.23
C ASP A 289 -22.59 4.84 31.29
N ASP A 290 -21.54 4.41 31.97
CA ASP A 290 -20.27 5.15 32.12
C ASP A 290 -19.28 4.96 30.94
N TYR A 291 -19.68 4.26 29.86
CA TYR A 291 -18.80 3.86 28.75
C TYR A 291 -19.31 4.21 27.35
#